data_AF-A0A9P8ZJN3-F1
#
_entry.id   AF-A0A9P8ZJN3-F1
#
_cell.length_a   1.000
_cell.length_b   1.000
_cell.length_c   1.000
_cell.angle_alpha   90.00
_cell.angle_beta   90.00
_cell.angle_gamma   90.00
#
_symmetry.space_group_name_H-M   'P 1'
#
loop_
_entity.id
_entity.type
_entity.pdbx_description
1 polymer ?
#
loop_
_entity_poly.entity_id
_entity_poly.type
_entity_poly.pdbx_seq_one_letter_code
_entity_poly.pdbx_strand_id
1 'polypeptide(L)'
;MSFLRNKVTQFRRHWFAYEAVPLYAILGLAGVGTAWYLTYLASRPEVLWARKKNPTPWNSVQQHQNTKLWHGPEGATKFQQYWKPNQRPATSSS
;
A
#
# COMPACT_ATOMS: atom_id res chain seq x y z
N MET A 1 50.11 10.26 15.31
CA MET A 1 48.71 9.86 14.99
C MET A 1 48.27 10.34 13.60
N SER A 2 48.62 9.64 12.50
CA SER A 2 48.12 9.98 11.14
C SER A 2 47.60 8.77 10.34
N PHE A 3 48.00 7.55 10.70
CA PHE A 3 47.66 6.32 9.97
C PHE A 3 46.22 5.81 10.16
N LEU A 4 45.58 6.12 11.29
CA LEU A 4 44.19 5.70 11.58
C LEU A 4 43.14 6.55 10.85
N ARG A 5 43.47 7.81 10.52
CA ARG A 5 42.52 8.75 9.90
C ARG A 5 42.23 8.42 8.43
N ASN A 6 43.18 7.78 7.75
CA ASN A 6 43.08 7.49 6.32
C ASN A 6 42.18 6.29 5.98
N LYS A 7 42.06 5.29 6.88
CA LYS A 7 41.19 4.13 6.64
C LYS A 7 39.71 4.52 6.72
N VAL A 8 39.35 5.36 7.70
CA VAL A 8 37.97 5.83 7.93
C VAL A 8 37.48 6.72 6.78
N THR A 9 38.33 7.58 6.24
CA THR A 9 37.97 8.46 5.13
C THR A 9 37.77 7.73 3.81
N GLN A 10 38.53 6.67 3.52
CA GLN A 10 38.33 5.82 2.34
C GLN A 10 37.03 5.00 2.46
N PHE A 11 36.79 4.40 3.62
CA PHE A 11 35.53 3.68 3.90
C PHE A 11 34.30 4.55 3.69
N ARG A 12 34.30 5.79 4.23
CA ARG A 12 33.18 6.73 4.08
C ARG A 12 32.92 7.13 2.62
N ARG A 13 33.96 7.23 1.78
CA ARG A 13 33.80 7.57 0.36
C ARG A 13 33.10 6.47 -0.44
N HIS A 14 33.37 5.20 -0.13
CA HIS A 14 32.72 4.07 -0.80
C HIS A 14 31.28 3.86 -0.33
N TRP A 15 31.00 4.08 0.96
CA TRP A 15 29.65 3.93 1.52
C TRP A 15 28.70 5.08 1.16
N PHE A 16 29.24 6.28 0.96
CA PHE A 16 28.46 7.45 0.54
C PHE A 16 28.76 7.86 -0.91
N ALA A 17 29.16 6.90 -1.75
CA ALA A 17 29.32 7.14 -3.18
C ALA A 17 27.96 7.46 -3.80
N TYR A 18 27.91 8.44 -4.71
CA TYR A 18 26.69 8.85 -5.41
C TYR A 18 26.00 7.69 -6.14
N GLU A 19 26.79 6.72 -6.59
CA GLU A 19 26.33 5.49 -7.27
C GLU A 19 25.58 4.52 -6.34
N ALA A 20 25.81 4.59 -5.02
CA ALA A 20 25.11 3.74 -4.05
C ALA A 20 23.77 4.35 -3.58
N VAL A 21 23.56 5.66 -3.81
CA VAL A 21 22.35 6.37 -3.42
C VAL A 21 21.08 5.75 -4.03
N PRO A 22 21.04 5.39 -5.33
CA PRO A 22 19.87 4.74 -5.93
C PRO A 22 19.54 3.38 -5.31
N LEU A 23 20.56 2.60 -4.91
CA LEU A 23 20.35 1.30 -4.27
C LEU A 23 19.70 1.45 -2.90
N TYR A 24 20.18 2.39 -2.07
CA TYR A 24 19.58 2.67 -0.78
C TYR A 24 18.18 3.26 -0.91
N ALA A 25 17.92 4.07 -1.94
CA ALA A 25 16.59 4.61 -2.20
C ALA A 25 15.58 3.49 -2.48
N ILE A 26 15.91 2.54 -3.37
CA ILE A 26 14.99 1.44 -3.70
C ILE A 26 14.80 0.51 -2.50
N LEU A 27 15.87 0.16 -1.80
CA LEU A 27 15.80 -0.67 -0.58
C LEU A 27 14.97 0.01 0.53
N GLY A 28 15.18 1.30 0.73
CA GLY A 28 14.43 2.10 1.69
C GLY A 28 12.95 2.18 1.31
N LEU A 29 12.65 2.48 0.05
CA LEU A 29 11.27 2.52 -0.46
C LEU A 29 10.59 1.16 -0.37
N ALA A 30 11.29 0.07 -0.69
CA ALA A 30 10.76 -1.27 -0.57
C ALA A 30 10.44 -1.61 0.89
N GLY A 31 11.39 -1.40 1.81
CA GLY A 31 11.19 -1.69 3.23
C GLY A 31 10.06 -0.87 3.86
N VAL A 32 10.03 0.44 3.60
CA VAL A 32 8.96 1.33 4.07
C VAL A 32 7.63 0.96 3.43
N GLY A 33 7.60 0.68 2.12
CA GLY A 33 6.39 0.27 1.41
C GLY A 33 5.82 -1.03 1.92
N THR A 34 6.66 -2.05 2.16
CA THR A 34 6.24 -3.33 2.74
C THR A 34 5.70 -3.15 4.16
N ALA A 35 6.41 -2.42 5.01
CA ALA A 35 5.97 -2.17 6.39
C ALA A 35 4.63 -1.40 6.40
N TRP A 36 4.51 -0.34 5.59
CA TRP A 36 3.28 0.43 5.46
C TRP A 36 2.12 -0.44 4.97
N TYR A 37 2.34 -1.21 3.90
CA TYR A 37 1.30 -2.06 3.34
C TYR A 37 0.83 -3.15 4.31
N LEU A 38 1.76 -3.75 5.06
CA LEU A 38 1.42 -4.74 6.08
C LEU A 38 0.61 -4.11 7.21
N THR A 39 1.00 -2.93 7.70
CA THR A 39 0.23 -2.21 8.72
C THR A 39 -1.16 -1.79 8.24
N TYR A 40 -1.29 -1.42 6.96
CA TYR A 40 -2.57 -1.15 6.32
C TYR A 40 -3.45 -2.41 6.29
N LEU A 41 -2.92 -3.53 5.80
CA LEU A 41 -3.65 -4.81 5.72
C LEU A 41 -4.16 -5.25 7.09
N ALA A 42 -3.30 -5.11 8.07
CA ALA A 42 -3.58 -5.59 9.39
C ALA A 42 -4.61 -4.68 10.11
N SER A 43 -4.82 -3.44 9.66
CA SER A 43 -5.86 -2.55 10.20
C SER A 43 -7.24 -2.73 9.55
N ARG A 44 -7.41 -3.68 8.61
CA ARG A 44 -8.68 -3.90 7.90
C ARG A 44 -9.76 -4.45 8.83
N PRO A 45 -11.05 -4.20 8.56
CA PRO A 45 -12.17 -4.67 9.39
C PRO A 45 -12.28 -6.20 9.50
N GLU A 46 -11.64 -6.94 8.58
CA GLU A 46 -11.57 -8.40 8.58
C GLU A 46 -10.54 -8.98 9.58
N VAL A 47 -9.65 -8.17 10.15
CA VAL A 47 -8.54 -8.67 10.98
C VAL A 47 -8.83 -8.51 12.47
N LEU A 48 -8.92 -9.65 13.17
CA LEU A 48 -9.42 -9.73 14.56
C LEU A 48 -8.43 -9.26 15.63
N TRP A 49 -7.14 -9.11 15.33
CA TRP A 49 -6.11 -8.66 16.27
C TRP A 49 -6.21 -7.17 16.65
N ALA A 50 -6.87 -6.34 15.83
CA ALA A 50 -7.04 -4.89 16.08
C ALA A 50 -8.31 -4.56 16.91
N ARG A 51 -8.95 -5.58 17.51
CA ARG A 51 -10.24 -5.47 18.24
C ARG A 51 -10.27 -4.43 19.36
N LYS A 52 -9.12 -4.15 19.97
CA LYS A 52 -9.00 -3.13 21.03
C LYS A 52 -9.21 -1.70 20.50
N LYS A 53 -8.88 -1.44 19.22
CA LYS A 53 -8.99 -0.13 18.58
C LYS A 53 -10.32 0.05 17.84
N ASN A 54 -10.90 -1.03 17.32
CA ASN A 54 -12.18 -1.02 16.62
C ASN A 54 -13.07 -2.16 17.14
N PRO A 55 -13.86 -1.93 18.21
CA PRO A 55 -14.65 -2.97 18.86
C PRO A 55 -15.83 -3.48 18.01
N THR A 56 -16.28 -2.69 17.02
CA THR A 56 -17.41 -3.03 16.14
C THR A 56 -17.01 -2.95 14.66
N PRO A 57 -16.21 -3.91 14.16
CA PRO A 57 -15.69 -3.87 12.78
C PRO A 57 -16.77 -3.92 11.69
N TRP A 58 -17.96 -4.46 12.01
CA TRP A 58 -19.10 -4.47 11.10
C TRP A 58 -19.75 -3.09 10.91
N ASN A 59 -19.52 -2.14 11.82
CA ASN A 59 -20.10 -0.80 11.76
C ASN A 59 -19.19 0.24 11.09
N SER A 60 -17.97 -0.14 10.69
CA SER A 60 -17.02 0.78 10.03
C SER A 60 -17.16 0.83 8.51
N VAL A 61 -17.98 -0.03 7.90
CA VAL A 61 -18.19 -0.09 6.44
C VAL A 61 -19.59 0.44 6.14
N GLN A 62 -19.69 1.62 5.51
CA GLN A 62 -20.97 2.15 5.06
C GLN A 62 -21.47 1.40 3.81
N GLN A 63 -22.78 1.26 3.65
CA GLN A 63 -23.41 0.50 2.54
C GLN A 63 -23.00 0.97 1.13
N HIS A 64 -22.51 2.20 0.98
CA HIS A 64 -22.05 2.79 -0.28
C HIS A 64 -20.52 2.94 -0.35
N GLN A 65 -19.79 2.44 0.64
CA GLN A 65 -18.33 2.51 0.69
C GLN A 65 -17.73 1.18 0.29
N ASN A 66 -16.73 1.21 -0.58
CA ASN A 66 -16.02 0.02 -0.99
C ASN A 66 -14.79 -0.24 -0.10
N THR A 67 -14.65 -1.48 0.38
CA THR A 67 -13.58 -1.90 1.29
C THR A 67 -12.28 -2.26 0.57
N LYS A 68 -12.27 -2.34 -0.78
CA LYS A 68 -11.03 -2.64 -1.51
C LYS A 68 -10.19 -1.38 -1.69
N LEU A 69 -8.88 -1.58 -1.66
CA LEU A 69 -7.88 -0.51 -1.79
C LEU A 69 -7.90 0.11 -3.18
N TRP A 70 -8.23 -0.70 -4.19
CA TRP A 70 -8.34 -0.26 -5.57
C TRP A 70 -9.57 -0.86 -6.22
N HIS A 71 -10.24 -0.01 -6.99
CA HIS A 71 -11.29 -0.37 -7.91
C HIS A 71 -10.84 0.09 -9.28
N GLY A 72 -10.69 -0.85 -10.20
CA GLY A 72 -10.64 -0.50 -11.61
C GLY A 72 -11.88 0.29 -12.02
N PRO A 73 -11.92 0.88 -13.22
CA PRO A 73 -13.04 1.69 -13.71
C PRO A 73 -14.41 0.96 -13.62
N GLU A 74 -14.39 -0.37 -13.53
CA GLU A 74 -15.54 -1.26 -13.39
C GLU A 74 -15.95 -1.60 -11.93
N GLY A 75 -15.10 -1.35 -10.94
CA GLY A 75 -15.30 -1.85 -9.57
C GLY A 75 -16.44 -1.17 -8.82
N ALA A 76 -16.72 0.11 -9.08
CA ALA A 76 -17.85 0.83 -8.49
C ALA A 76 -19.18 0.51 -9.21
N THR A 77 -19.13 0.17 -10.50
CA THR A 77 -20.32 -0.01 -11.34
C THR A 77 -20.88 -1.42 -11.23
N LYS A 78 -20.06 -2.46 -11.10
CA LYS A 78 -20.50 -3.87 -11.05
C LYS A 78 -21.40 -4.17 -9.85
N PHE A 79 -21.09 -3.67 -8.66
CA PHE A 79 -21.93 -3.89 -7.47
C PHE A 79 -23.33 -3.28 -7.65
N GLN A 80 -23.40 -2.06 -8.17
CA GLN A 80 -24.66 -1.40 -8.52
C GLN A 80 -25.42 -2.12 -9.64
N GLN A 81 -24.71 -2.79 -10.56
CA GLN A 81 -25.31 -3.57 -11.65
C GLN A 81 -25.98 -4.86 -11.14
N TYR A 82 -25.41 -5.55 -10.14
CA TYR A 82 -26.02 -6.78 -9.58
C TYR A 82 -27.31 -6.52 -8.81
N TRP A 83 -27.42 -5.37 -8.13
CA TRP A 83 -28.62 -5.00 -7.36
C TRP A 83 -29.71 -4.32 -8.21
N LYS A 84 -29.47 -4.09 -9.50
CA LYS A 84 -30.51 -3.68 -10.45
C LYS A 84 -31.16 -4.93 -11.05
N PRO A 85 -32.38 -5.31 -10.66
CA PRO A 85 -33.07 -6.41 -11.31
C PRO A 85 -33.26 -6.08 -12.81
N ASN A 86 -32.65 -6.88 -13.68
CA ASN A 86 -32.77 -6.86 -15.14
C ASN A 86 -32.45 -5.54 -15.88
N GLN A 87 -31.17 -5.22 -16.04
CA GLN A 87 -30.71 -4.30 -17.10
C GLN A 87 -29.83 -5.10 -18.08
N ARG A 88 -30.45 -5.67 -19.12
CA ARG A 88 -29.71 -6.24 -20.27
C ARG A 88 -28.86 -5.13 -20.89
N PRO A 89 -27.61 -5.38 -21.33
CA PRO A 89 -26.82 -4.35 -21.98
C PRO A 89 -27.55 -3.88 -23.24
N ALA A 90 -28.03 -2.64 -23.24
CA ALA A 90 -28.47 -1.99 -24.46
C ALA A 90 -27.21 -1.78 -25.31
N THR A 91 -27.08 -2.60 -26.34
CA THR A 91 -26.17 -2.35 -27.45
C THR A 91 -26.39 -0.94 -27.97
N SER A 92 -25.35 -0.11 -28.03
CA SER A 92 -25.25 1.02 -28.95
C SER A 92 -23.75 1.27 -29.19
N SER A 93 -23.14 0.78 -30.26
CA SER A 93 -23.15 1.36 -31.62
C SER A 93 -22.49 2.75 -31.65
N SER A 94 -21.20 2.76 -32.01
CA SER A 94 -20.45 3.71 -32.87
C SER A 94 -18.96 3.67 -32.53
#